data_AF-A0A5S3XKN7-F1
#
_entry.id   AF-A0A5S3XKN7-F1
#
_cell.length_a   1.000
_cell.length_b   1.000
_cell.length_c   1.000
_cell.angle_alpha   90.00
_cell.angle_beta   90.00
_cell.angle_gamma   90.00
#
_symmetry.space_group_name_H-M   'P 1'
#
loop_
_entity.id
_entity.type
_entity.pdbx_description
1 polymer ?
#
loop_
_entity_poly.entity_id
_entity_poly.type
_entity_poly.pdbx_seq_one_letter_code
_entity_poly.pdbx_strand_id
1 'polypeptide(L)'
;MPADIMTLQEFKNTSSHWSQVRSNHKNLVKVDNAITSYHAIGKDKFEQRIVSLTLLSEIAKSYADDKRLFVWQDTRRKRKISAADAIYNQAITKIKYLEQVLVAEKRLPALLGVGDQTPIKRAHSGIAKWAAATKQVQGLIEYIGKPSDGRQLDPKYWTEAIDPLHRHWKNPINAPIFTAWTEERYEQHTTVLPFYRWLEMQSDETISGLSREGLLSTSYQDAVGREEYRRYFRDGLLKYLRSPAEFMPWSSQHSHTNFCGTGWAIFVLSPDDKLYTGNHDSSTGWFHAAFLGGKPVKAAGEIYVKNGVPLVITDKSGHYKPQFEHLCEAARVMNRNGVDISQLQIWCRWVDPVTGKSFAGKEGMRANDIWYMSIDAERYINTGNRGYAMIQDFSIKSGSWGFIKMASPDRVNLPEAQQRSCDGAKITAVAEQPKGFYRGWSIDRYCTAPHFV
;
A
#
# COMPACT_ATOMS: atom_id res chain seq x y z
N MET A 1 15.25 -8.29 -6.09
CA MET A 1 15.07 -9.30 -5.03
C MET A 1 16.19 -9.11 -4.02
N PRO A 2 16.11 -9.57 -2.76
CA PRO A 2 17.29 -9.55 -1.90
C PRO A 2 18.43 -10.28 -2.62
N ALA A 3 19.61 -9.66 -2.61
CA ALA A 3 20.80 -10.28 -3.17
C ALA A 3 20.96 -11.70 -2.62
N ASP A 4 21.47 -12.60 -3.45
CA ASP A 4 21.81 -13.93 -2.98
C ASP A 4 22.96 -13.84 -1.96
N ILE A 5 23.17 -14.90 -1.18
CA ILE A 5 24.32 -14.91 -0.27
C ILE A 5 25.62 -14.84 -1.08
N MET A 6 26.66 -14.25 -0.49
CA MET A 6 27.96 -14.19 -1.16
C MET A 6 28.47 -15.59 -1.56
N THR A 7 29.17 -15.64 -2.68
CA THR A 7 29.85 -16.83 -3.18
C THR A 7 30.99 -17.24 -2.26
N LEU A 8 31.45 -18.49 -2.40
CA LEU A 8 32.62 -18.97 -1.67
C LEU A 8 33.85 -18.09 -1.93
N GLN A 9 34.02 -17.59 -3.16
CA GLN A 9 35.16 -16.74 -3.50
C GLN A 9 35.06 -15.37 -2.81
N GLU A 10 33.91 -14.73 -2.82
CA GLU A 10 33.67 -13.47 -2.11
C GLU A 10 33.85 -13.63 -0.60
N PHE A 11 33.38 -14.74 -0.02
CA PHE A 11 33.60 -15.05 1.39
C PHE A 11 35.10 -15.25 1.71
N LYS A 12 35.85 -15.94 0.84
CA LYS A 12 37.31 -16.09 1.00
C LYS A 12 38.04 -14.75 0.92
N ASN A 13 37.65 -13.89 -0.01
CA ASN A 13 38.21 -12.55 -0.18
C ASN A 13 37.96 -11.68 1.06
N THR A 14 36.72 -11.64 1.55
CA THR A 14 36.30 -10.82 2.71
C THR A 14 36.90 -11.33 4.03
N SER A 15 36.97 -12.64 4.23
CA SER A 15 37.53 -13.24 5.44
C SER A 15 39.07 -13.26 5.51
N SER A 16 39.77 -12.74 4.47
CA SER A 16 41.22 -12.56 4.41
C SER A 16 42.03 -13.83 4.77
N HIS A 17 41.68 -14.98 4.19
CA HIS A 17 42.36 -16.26 4.46
C HIS A 17 42.73 -16.99 3.18
N TRP A 18 44.00 -16.87 2.75
CA TRP A 18 44.54 -17.54 1.56
C TRP A 18 45.15 -18.91 1.90
N SER A 19 44.73 -19.90 1.11
CA SER A 19 45.15 -21.31 0.95
C SER A 19 45.60 -22.13 2.17
N GLN A 20 46.84 -21.98 2.68
CA GLN A 20 47.44 -23.04 3.52
C GLN A 20 46.87 -23.14 4.95
N VAL A 21 46.45 -22.03 5.55
CA VAL A 21 45.98 -22.00 6.95
C VAL A 21 44.46 -22.23 7.05
N ARG A 22 43.73 -22.00 5.95
CA ARG A 22 42.27 -22.12 5.90
C ARG A 22 41.81 -23.57 5.95
N SER A 23 42.50 -24.47 5.24
CA SER A 23 42.22 -25.91 5.24
C SER A 23 42.34 -26.53 6.64
N ASN A 24 43.19 -25.98 7.50
CA ASN A 24 43.39 -26.44 8.88
C ASN A 24 42.37 -25.85 9.87
N HIS A 25 41.54 -24.90 9.45
CA HIS A 25 40.59 -24.22 10.33
C HIS A 25 39.21 -24.87 10.27
N LYS A 26 39.00 -25.94 11.06
CA LYS A 26 37.77 -26.77 11.07
C LYS A 26 36.45 -25.98 10.97
N ASN A 27 36.25 -24.95 11.80
CA ASN A 27 34.98 -24.18 11.79
C ASN A 27 34.82 -23.30 10.54
N LEU A 28 35.91 -22.87 9.91
CA LEU A 28 35.88 -22.06 8.70
C LEU A 28 35.65 -22.94 7.46
N VAL A 29 36.20 -24.16 7.47
CA VAL A 29 35.89 -25.21 6.47
C VAL A 29 34.42 -25.60 6.51
N LYS A 30 33.79 -25.64 7.70
CA LYS A 30 32.34 -25.86 7.82
C LYS A 30 31.55 -24.76 7.11
N VAL A 31 31.93 -23.49 7.29
CA VAL A 31 31.29 -22.36 6.58
C VAL A 31 31.51 -22.50 5.07
N ASP A 32 32.73 -22.81 4.61
CA ASP A 32 33.03 -23.02 3.19
C ASP A 32 32.14 -24.09 2.57
N ASN A 33 32.07 -25.27 3.21
CA ASN A 33 31.25 -26.37 2.74
C ASN A 33 29.76 -26.00 2.72
N ALA A 34 29.26 -25.32 3.75
CA ALA A 34 27.86 -24.88 3.79
C ALA A 34 27.52 -23.88 2.68
N ILE A 35 28.42 -22.93 2.36
CA ILE A 35 28.27 -22.01 1.22
C ILE A 35 28.25 -22.80 -0.09
N THR A 36 29.18 -23.75 -0.29
CA THR A 36 29.21 -24.59 -1.49
C THR A 36 27.95 -25.43 -1.63
N SER A 37 27.50 -26.08 -0.55
CA SER A 37 26.28 -26.88 -0.54
C SER A 37 25.04 -26.03 -0.84
N TYR A 38 24.97 -24.80 -0.33
CA TYR A 38 23.89 -23.88 -0.68
C TYR A 38 23.85 -23.54 -2.17
N HIS A 39 24.99 -23.12 -2.74
CA HIS A 39 25.06 -22.71 -4.15
C HIS A 39 24.89 -23.88 -5.13
N ALA A 40 25.07 -25.13 -4.68
CA ALA A 40 24.75 -26.32 -5.45
C ALA A 40 23.23 -26.57 -5.57
N ILE A 41 22.41 -25.95 -4.72
CA ILE A 41 20.95 -26.09 -4.76
C ILE A 41 20.39 -25.14 -5.82
N GLY A 42 19.62 -25.68 -6.77
CA GLY A 42 18.92 -24.90 -7.80
C GLY A 42 18.09 -23.75 -7.19
N LYS A 43 18.14 -22.57 -7.82
CA LYS A 43 17.47 -21.36 -7.33
C LYS A 43 15.97 -21.54 -7.14
N ASP A 44 15.33 -22.38 -7.95
CA ASP A 44 13.91 -22.73 -7.85
C ASP A 44 13.57 -23.60 -6.62
N LYS A 45 14.53 -24.22 -5.94
CA LYS A 45 14.30 -25.16 -4.81
C LYS A 45 14.20 -24.43 -3.46
N PHE A 46 13.24 -23.53 -3.32
CA PHE A 46 13.08 -22.64 -2.16
C PHE A 46 13.11 -23.36 -0.81
N GLU A 47 12.39 -24.47 -0.67
CA GLU A 47 12.32 -25.24 0.57
C GLU A 47 13.70 -25.80 0.97
N GLN A 48 14.45 -26.37 0.02
CA GLN A 48 15.79 -26.88 0.25
C GLN A 48 16.78 -25.75 0.55
N ARG A 49 16.64 -24.61 -0.14
CA ARG A 49 17.44 -23.40 0.09
C ARG A 49 17.21 -22.84 1.49
N ILE A 50 15.97 -22.79 1.99
CA ILE A 50 15.66 -22.35 3.36
C ILE A 50 16.36 -23.24 4.39
N VAL A 51 16.27 -24.56 4.24
CA VAL A 51 16.94 -25.52 5.14
C VAL A 51 18.46 -25.31 5.13
N SER A 52 19.05 -25.20 3.93
CA SER A 52 20.49 -25.00 3.77
C SER A 52 20.97 -23.64 4.32
N LEU A 53 20.21 -22.57 4.10
CA LEU A 53 20.49 -21.25 4.67
C LEU A 53 20.38 -21.23 6.19
N THR A 54 19.42 -21.96 6.75
CA THR A 54 19.24 -22.04 8.21
C THR A 54 20.49 -22.66 8.83
N LEU A 55 20.93 -23.81 8.30
CA LEU A 55 22.18 -24.45 8.72
C LEU A 55 23.39 -23.53 8.54
N LEU A 56 23.50 -22.86 7.39
CA LEU A 56 24.59 -21.92 7.12
C LEU A 56 24.60 -20.77 8.13
N SER A 57 23.43 -20.22 8.48
CA SER A 57 23.31 -19.12 9.44
C SER A 57 23.77 -19.54 10.83
N GLU A 58 23.43 -20.76 11.27
CA GLU A 58 23.86 -21.31 12.56
C GLU A 58 25.38 -21.52 12.59
N ILE A 59 25.95 -22.10 11.53
CA ILE A 59 27.41 -22.33 11.41
C ILE A 59 28.16 -20.98 11.40
N ALA A 60 27.67 -20.00 10.64
CA ALA A 60 28.29 -18.68 10.54
C ALA A 60 28.24 -17.93 11.87
N LYS A 61 27.09 -17.96 12.55
CA LYS A 61 26.91 -17.35 13.87
C LYS A 61 27.83 -18.00 14.91
N SER A 62 27.83 -19.33 14.98
CA SER A 62 28.71 -20.08 15.89
C SER A 62 30.18 -19.74 15.63
N TYR A 63 30.61 -19.65 14.38
CA TYR A 63 31.98 -19.25 14.05
C TYR A 63 32.29 -17.81 14.48
N ALA A 64 31.37 -16.87 14.29
CA ALA A 64 31.56 -15.48 14.73
C ALA A 64 31.66 -15.39 16.26
N ASP A 65 30.77 -16.08 16.98
CA ASP A 65 30.73 -16.11 18.45
C ASP A 65 32.00 -16.75 19.04
N ASP A 66 32.46 -17.88 18.50
CA ASP A 66 33.73 -18.52 18.90
C ASP A 66 34.91 -17.55 18.79
N LYS A 67 34.90 -16.67 17.77
CA LYS A 67 35.97 -15.69 17.57
C LYS A 67 35.85 -14.48 18.49
N ARG A 68 34.66 -14.16 18.97
CA ARG A 68 34.43 -13.09 19.95
C ARG A 68 34.92 -13.45 21.35
N LEU A 69 34.93 -14.74 21.71
CA LEU A 69 35.40 -15.22 23.02
C LEU A 69 36.87 -14.90 23.34
N PHE A 70 37.68 -14.52 22.34
CA PHE A 70 39.06 -14.15 22.57
C PHE A 70 39.20 -12.67 22.94
N VAL A 71 39.84 -12.43 24.11
CA VAL A 71 40.02 -11.10 24.72
C VAL A 71 40.73 -10.09 23.80
N TRP A 72 41.68 -10.53 22.97
CA TRP A 72 42.40 -9.66 22.04
C TRP A 72 41.87 -9.85 20.61
N GLN A 73 41.35 -8.79 19.98
CA GLN A 73 40.82 -8.85 18.62
C GLN A 73 41.68 -8.04 17.65
N ASP A 74 42.60 -8.72 16.97
CA ASP A 74 43.36 -8.13 15.87
C ASP A 74 42.49 -7.84 14.64
N THR A 75 43.03 -7.04 13.72
CA THR A 75 42.35 -6.64 12.48
C THR A 75 41.91 -7.84 11.62
N ARG A 76 42.66 -8.96 11.63
CA ARG A 76 42.33 -10.16 10.86
C ARG A 76 41.15 -10.91 11.49
N ARG A 77 41.10 -11.00 12.81
CA ARG A 77 40.00 -11.60 13.58
C ARG A 77 38.72 -10.80 13.40
N LYS A 78 38.79 -9.46 13.47
CA LYS A 78 37.65 -8.58 13.19
C LYS A 78 37.09 -8.81 11.79
N ARG A 79 37.93 -8.86 10.75
CA ARG A 79 37.49 -9.17 9.38
C ARG A 79 36.77 -10.52 9.26
N LYS A 80 37.27 -11.55 9.95
CA LYS A 80 36.64 -12.89 9.97
C LYS A 80 35.26 -12.87 10.62
N ILE A 81 35.12 -12.16 11.75
CA ILE A 81 33.83 -11.97 12.43
C ILE A 81 32.88 -11.23 11.49
N SER A 82 33.29 -10.09 10.94
CA SER A 82 32.46 -9.29 10.03
C SER A 82 32.02 -10.06 8.78
N ALA A 83 32.89 -10.89 8.19
CA ALA A 83 32.53 -11.73 7.04
C ALA A 83 31.49 -12.79 7.41
N ALA A 84 31.61 -13.42 8.58
CA ALA A 84 30.64 -14.39 9.07
C ALA A 84 29.30 -13.75 9.46
N ASP A 85 29.33 -12.57 10.09
CA ASP A 85 28.13 -11.79 10.38
C ASP A 85 27.42 -11.36 9.08
N ALA A 86 28.17 -11.00 8.05
CA ALA A 86 27.60 -10.67 6.74
C ALA A 86 26.87 -11.86 6.12
N ILE A 87 27.48 -13.06 6.12
CA ILE A 87 26.82 -14.30 5.70
C ILE A 87 25.55 -14.56 6.51
N TYR A 88 25.64 -14.45 7.84
CA TYR A 88 24.49 -14.65 8.72
C TYR A 88 23.34 -13.71 8.36
N ASN A 89 23.61 -12.40 8.25
CA ASN A 89 22.60 -11.40 7.93
C ASN A 89 22.00 -11.59 6.53
N GLN A 90 22.82 -11.95 5.53
CA GLN A 90 22.36 -12.29 4.18
C GLN A 90 21.44 -13.53 4.23
N ALA A 91 21.84 -14.57 4.96
CA ALA A 91 21.06 -15.80 5.09
C ALA A 91 19.71 -15.54 5.76
N ILE A 92 19.67 -14.83 6.89
CA ILE A 92 18.41 -14.47 7.58
C ILE A 92 17.49 -13.65 6.68
N THR A 93 18.04 -12.67 5.96
CA THR A 93 17.27 -11.85 5.02
C THR A 93 16.68 -12.70 3.89
N LYS A 94 17.47 -13.60 3.30
CA LYS A 94 17.03 -14.47 2.21
C LYS A 94 16.03 -15.53 2.69
N ILE A 95 16.20 -16.10 3.88
CA ILE A 95 15.22 -17.03 4.50
C ILE A 95 13.88 -16.34 4.63
N LYS A 96 13.83 -15.17 5.30
CA LYS A 96 12.60 -14.41 5.50
C LYS A 96 11.89 -14.12 4.17
N TYR A 97 12.65 -13.73 3.15
CA TYR A 97 12.12 -13.52 1.81
C TYR A 97 11.53 -14.80 1.20
N LEU A 98 12.27 -15.90 1.18
CA LEU A 98 11.81 -17.16 0.58
C LEU A 98 10.59 -17.75 1.30
N GLU A 99 10.52 -17.64 2.63
CA GLU A 99 9.34 -18.04 3.40
C GLU A 99 8.10 -17.24 2.99
N GLN A 100 8.23 -15.92 2.85
CA GLN A 100 7.15 -15.06 2.37
C GLN A 100 6.78 -15.38 0.92
N VAL A 101 7.76 -15.69 0.07
CA VAL A 101 7.52 -16.15 -1.32
C VAL A 101 6.71 -17.43 -1.33
N LEU A 102 7.04 -18.43 -0.49
CA LEU A 102 6.29 -19.68 -0.41
C LEU A 102 4.84 -19.47 0.03
N VAL A 103 4.61 -18.51 0.93
CA VAL A 103 3.25 -18.10 1.32
C VAL A 103 2.53 -17.42 0.15
N ALA A 104 3.21 -16.53 -0.57
CA ALA A 104 2.68 -15.83 -1.73
C ALA A 104 2.34 -16.80 -2.88
N GLU A 105 3.22 -17.76 -3.17
CA GLU A 105 3.04 -18.77 -4.22
C GLU A 105 1.82 -19.65 -3.97
N LYS A 106 1.55 -20.03 -2.71
CA LYS A 106 0.32 -20.77 -2.35
C LYS A 106 -0.97 -19.98 -2.60
N ARG A 107 -0.88 -18.64 -2.64
CA ARG A 107 -2.00 -17.71 -2.78
C ARG A 107 -2.16 -17.17 -4.19
N LEU A 108 -1.11 -17.22 -5.00
CA LEU A 108 -1.07 -16.68 -6.35
C LEU A 108 -2.04 -17.36 -7.34
N PRO A 109 -2.29 -18.70 -7.30
CA PRO A 109 -3.28 -19.36 -8.15
C PRO A 109 -4.72 -18.83 -7.98
N ALA A 110 -5.07 -18.25 -6.83
CA ALA A 110 -6.36 -17.59 -6.63
C ALA A 110 -6.50 -16.25 -7.36
N LEU A 111 -5.37 -15.62 -7.74
CA LEU A 111 -5.30 -14.28 -8.32
C LEU A 111 -5.09 -14.28 -9.83
N LEU A 112 -4.35 -15.26 -10.35
CA LEU A 112 -3.93 -15.32 -11.74
C LEU A 112 -4.74 -16.34 -12.54
N GLY A 113 -6.07 -16.35 -12.35
CA GLY A 113 -6.98 -17.17 -13.13
C GLY A 113 -6.54 -17.21 -14.60
N VAL A 114 -6.17 -18.40 -15.06
CA VAL A 114 -5.61 -18.68 -16.38
C VAL A 114 -6.52 -18.07 -17.45
N GLY A 115 -6.15 -16.90 -17.98
CA GLY A 115 -6.79 -16.21 -19.12
C GLY A 115 -8.29 -15.94 -18.97
N ASP A 116 -8.68 -14.66 -18.88
CA ASP A 116 -10.05 -14.12 -19.06
C ASP A 116 -11.24 -14.77 -18.35
N GLN A 117 -11.00 -15.72 -17.46
CA GLN A 117 -12.01 -16.37 -16.64
C GLN A 117 -11.46 -16.47 -15.23
N THR A 118 -11.85 -15.51 -14.39
CA THR A 118 -11.78 -15.64 -12.94
C THR A 118 -12.28 -17.03 -12.53
N PRO A 119 -11.77 -17.63 -11.44
CA PRO A 119 -12.30 -18.90 -10.92
C PRO A 119 -13.84 -18.92 -10.75
N ILE A 120 -14.42 -17.72 -10.61
CA ILE A 120 -15.87 -17.46 -10.56
C ILE A 120 -16.58 -17.83 -11.88
N LYS A 121 -15.94 -17.69 -13.05
CA LYS A 121 -16.54 -17.99 -14.37
C LYS A 121 -16.30 -19.42 -14.88
N ARG A 122 -15.23 -20.12 -14.46
CA ARG A 122 -14.90 -21.51 -14.91
C ARG A 122 -15.49 -22.64 -14.05
N ALA A 123 -16.46 -22.34 -13.20
CA ALA A 123 -17.08 -23.26 -12.26
C ALA A 123 -17.95 -24.40 -12.87
N HIS A 124 -17.83 -24.70 -14.17
CA HIS A 124 -18.64 -25.73 -14.82
C HIS A 124 -17.88 -27.03 -15.15
N SER A 125 -16.62 -27.20 -14.74
CA SER A 125 -15.92 -28.48 -14.92
C SER A 125 -15.17 -28.94 -13.66
N GLY A 126 -15.89 -29.69 -12.82
CA GLY A 126 -15.33 -30.52 -11.75
C GLY A 126 -15.39 -29.90 -10.34
N ILE A 127 -16.28 -30.44 -9.51
CA ILE A 127 -16.54 -30.05 -8.11
C ILE A 127 -15.25 -29.93 -7.27
N ALA A 128 -14.26 -30.82 -7.49
CA ALA A 128 -13.00 -30.81 -6.74
C ALA A 128 -12.07 -29.64 -7.10
N LYS A 129 -11.98 -29.26 -8.38
CA LYS A 129 -11.20 -28.09 -8.82
C LYS A 129 -11.84 -26.79 -8.32
N TRP A 130 -13.17 -26.77 -8.26
CA TRP A 130 -13.93 -25.65 -7.73
C TRP A 130 -13.75 -25.50 -6.21
N ALA A 131 -13.84 -26.58 -5.44
CA ALA A 131 -13.61 -26.54 -3.99
C ALA A 131 -12.18 -26.09 -3.63
N ALA A 132 -11.16 -26.52 -4.38
CA ALA A 132 -9.78 -26.10 -4.18
C ALA A 132 -9.56 -24.62 -4.50
N ALA A 133 -10.10 -24.13 -5.62
CA ALA A 133 -10.02 -22.72 -6.00
C ALA A 133 -10.76 -21.82 -4.99
N THR A 134 -11.96 -22.23 -4.55
CA THR A 134 -12.72 -21.52 -3.51
C THR A 134 -11.98 -21.47 -2.19
N LYS A 135 -11.33 -22.57 -1.76
CA LYS A 135 -10.51 -22.58 -0.52
C LYS A 135 -9.30 -21.67 -0.62
N GLN A 136 -8.67 -21.56 -1.79
CA GLN A 136 -7.54 -20.65 -2.02
C GLN A 136 -7.98 -19.19 -2.04
N VAL A 137 -9.10 -18.88 -2.70
CA VAL A 137 -9.71 -17.53 -2.69
C VAL A 137 -10.14 -17.15 -1.27
N GLN A 138 -10.75 -18.08 -0.54
CA GLN A 138 -11.17 -17.88 0.85
C GLN A 138 -9.96 -17.61 1.77
N GLY A 139 -8.89 -18.40 1.67
CA GLY A 139 -7.65 -18.17 2.43
C GLY A 139 -6.95 -16.86 2.07
N LEU A 140 -7.10 -16.38 0.82
CA LEU A 140 -6.64 -15.05 0.41
C LEU A 140 -7.51 -13.95 1.01
N ILE A 141 -8.84 -14.10 0.99
CA ILE A 141 -9.78 -13.16 1.62
C ILE A 141 -9.56 -13.09 3.13
N GLU A 142 -9.27 -14.20 3.80
CA GLU A 142 -8.93 -14.25 5.22
C GLU A 142 -7.60 -13.56 5.52
N TYR A 143 -6.58 -13.76 4.68
CA TYR A 143 -5.29 -13.08 4.83
C TYR A 143 -5.38 -11.57 4.61
N ILE A 144 -6.04 -11.16 3.53
CA ILE A 144 -6.30 -9.75 3.24
C ILE A 144 -7.29 -9.17 4.24
N GLY A 145 -8.09 -10.03 4.90
CA GLY A 145 -9.13 -9.72 5.86
C GLY A 145 -10.43 -9.30 5.18
N LYS A 146 -11.56 -9.75 5.73
CA LYS A 146 -12.89 -9.22 5.42
C LYS A 146 -13.41 -8.52 6.67
N PRO A 147 -13.46 -7.18 6.69
CA PRO A 147 -14.00 -6.48 7.84
C PRO A 147 -15.52 -6.65 7.89
N SER A 148 -16.08 -6.77 9.09
CA SER A 148 -17.53 -6.70 9.34
C SER A 148 -18.10 -5.30 9.05
N ASP A 149 -17.26 -4.28 9.15
CA ASP A 149 -17.61 -2.86 9.26
C ASP A 149 -16.54 -1.93 8.61
N GLY A 150 -15.86 -2.39 7.57
CA GLY A 150 -14.75 -1.66 6.95
C GLY A 150 -14.56 -1.92 5.46
N ARG A 151 -13.45 -1.42 4.92
CA ARG A 151 -13.07 -1.55 3.53
C ARG A 151 -11.89 -2.49 3.34
N GLN A 152 -12.10 -3.51 2.53
CA GLN A 152 -11.05 -4.40 2.05
C GLN A 152 -10.24 -3.72 0.93
N LEU A 153 -8.97 -4.09 0.80
CA LEU A 153 -8.15 -3.73 -0.35
C LEU A 153 -8.84 -4.13 -1.66
N ASP A 154 -8.80 -3.26 -2.67
CA ASP A 154 -9.38 -3.54 -3.97
C ASP A 154 -8.69 -4.76 -4.61
N PRO A 155 -9.44 -5.71 -5.19
CA PRO A 155 -8.89 -6.91 -5.82
C PRO A 155 -7.78 -6.66 -6.84
N LYS A 156 -7.75 -5.48 -7.46
CA LYS A 156 -6.67 -5.07 -8.37
C LYS A 156 -5.28 -5.12 -7.71
N TYR A 157 -5.18 -4.83 -6.41
CA TYR A 157 -3.92 -4.72 -5.66
C TYR A 157 -3.63 -5.91 -4.76
N TRP A 158 -4.43 -6.98 -4.81
CA TRP A 158 -4.19 -8.16 -3.99
C TRP A 158 -2.84 -8.84 -4.31
N THR A 159 -2.41 -8.82 -5.57
CA THR A 159 -1.08 -9.33 -5.97
C THR A 159 0.06 -8.52 -5.35
N GLU A 160 -0.14 -7.21 -5.15
CA GLU A 160 0.80 -6.36 -4.43
C GLU A 160 0.82 -6.71 -2.93
N ALA A 161 -0.33 -6.91 -2.31
CA ALA A 161 -0.41 -7.23 -0.89
C ALA A 161 0.20 -8.59 -0.51
N ILE A 162 0.17 -9.58 -1.41
CA ILE A 162 0.79 -10.88 -1.17
C ILE A 162 2.25 -10.96 -1.62
N ASP A 163 2.71 -10.06 -2.49
CA ASP A 163 4.09 -10.04 -2.93
C ASP A 163 5.00 -9.71 -1.74
N PRO A 164 6.07 -10.49 -1.48
CA PRO A 164 6.96 -10.26 -0.32
C PRO A 164 7.65 -8.90 -0.30
N LEU A 165 7.81 -8.27 -1.47
CA LEU A 165 8.37 -6.92 -1.63
C LEU A 165 7.29 -5.91 -2.05
N HIS A 166 6.03 -6.29 -1.94
CA HIS A 166 4.85 -5.50 -2.29
C HIS A 166 4.95 -4.80 -3.65
N ARG A 167 5.37 -5.56 -4.66
CA ARG A 167 5.53 -5.06 -6.02
C ARG A 167 4.18 -4.98 -6.72
N HIS A 168 3.85 -3.81 -7.24
CA HIS A 168 2.64 -3.63 -8.04
C HIS A 168 2.88 -4.17 -9.46
N TRP A 169 2.61 -5.45 -9.69
CA TRP A 169 2.84 -6.12 -10.98
C TRP A 169 1.98 -5.60 -12.15
N LYS A 170 0.99 -4.74 -11.89
CA LYS A 170 0.19 -4.06 -12.93
C LYS A 170 0.61 -2.61 -13.17
N ASN A 171 1.63 -2.10 -12.46
CA ASN A 171 2.26 -0.83 -12.79
C ASN A 171 2.94 -0.95 -14.16
N PRO A 172 2.82 0.04 -15.07
CA PRO A 172 3.54 0.06 -16.35
C PRO A 172 5.03 -0.32 -16.29
N ILE A 173 5.72 -0.01 -15.19
CA ILE A 173 7.15 -0.32 -15.00
C ILE A 173 7.38 -1.82 -14.72
N ASN A 174 6.52 -2.46 -13.92
CA ASN A 174 6.67 -3.87 -13.54
C ASN A 174 5.93 -4.84 -14.47
N ALA A 175 4.90 -4.37 -15.17
CA ALA A 175 4.01 -5.19 -16.00
C ALA A 175 4.74 -6.02 -17.06
N PRO A 176 5.77 -5.51 -17.77
CA PRO A 176 6.50 -6.30 -18.76
C PRO A 176 7.12 -7.59 -18.22
N ILE A 177 7.57 -7.59 -16.95
CA ILE A 177 8.15 -8.78 -16.31
C ILE A 177 7.09 -9.86 -16.12
N PHE A 178 5.89 -9.43 -15.70
CA PHE A 178 4.78 -10.35 -15.52
C PHE A 178 4.29 -10.90 -16.86
N THR A 179 4.26 -10.06 -17.91
CA THR A 179 3.94 -10.45 -19.28
C THR A 179 4.93 -11.49 -19.83
N ALA A 180 6.23 -11.27 -19.67
CA ALA A 180 7.27 -12.21 -20.11
C ALA A 180 7.07 -13.61 -19.48
N TRP A 181 6.81 -13.67 -18.18
CA TRP A 181 6.49 -14.96 -17.54
C TRP A 181 5.22 -15.61 -18.11
N THR A 182 4.15 -14.83 -18.36
CA THR A 182 2.92 -15.39 -18.92
C THR A 182 3.12 -15.95 -20.32
N GLU A 183 3.90 -15.27 -21.17
CA GLU A 183 4.25 -15.73 -22.52
C GLU A 183 5.06 -17.03 -22.45
N GLU A 184 6.12 -17.07 -21.65
CA GLU A 184 6.93 -18.28 -21.46
C GLU A 184 6.13 -19.46 -20.90
N ARG A 185 5.18 -19.20 -20.00
CA ARG A 185 4.40 -20.25 -19.32
C ARG A 185 3.28 -20.81 -20.19
N TYR A 186 2.53 -19.93 -20.84
CA TYR A 186 1.24 -20.28 -21.46
C TYR A 186 1.27 -20.27 -22.98
N GLU A 187 2.17 -19.52 -23.62
CA GLU A 187 2.24 -19.42 -25.08
C GLU A 187 3.40 -20.25 -25.62
N GLN A 188 4.60 -20.03 -25.10
CA GLN A 188 5.82 -20.68 -25.58
C GLN A 188 6.08 -22.03 -24.89
N HIS A 189 5.49 -22.25 -23.71
CA HIS A 189 5.68 -23.45 -22.89
C HIS A 189 7.16 -23.77 -22.56
N THR A 190 8.02 -22.75 -22.50
CA THR A 190 9.45 -22.87 -22.19
C THR A 190 9.71 -23.02 -20.69
N THR A 191 8.74 -22.67 -19.84
CA THR A 191 8.82 -22.87 -18.39
C THR A 191 7.59 -23.57 -17.83
N VAL A 192 7.81 -24.38 -16.79
CA VAL A 192 6.74 -24.93 -15.94
C VAL A 192 6.65 -24.28 -14.57
N LEU A 193 7.59 -23.37 -14.27
CA LEU A 193 7.75 -22.77 -12.95
C LEU A 193 6.61 -21.77 -12.63
N PRO A 194 6.11 -21.76 -11.38
CA PRO A 194 5.32 -20.66 -10.86
C PRO A 194 6.10 -19.33 -10.94
N PHE A 195 5.36 -18.21 -11.01
CA PHE A 195 5.93 -16.88 -11.24
C PHE A 195 7.14 -16.54 -10.36
N TYR A 196 7.06 -16.75 -9.03
CA TYR A 196 8.17 -16.40 -8.14
C TYR A 196 9.41 -17.28 -8.34
N ARG A 197 9.22 -18.58 -8.60
CA ARG A 197 10.34 -19.48 -8.94
C ARG A 197 10.96 -19.10 -10.27
N TRP A 198 10.15 -18.78 -11.27
CA TRP A 198 10.63 -18.25 -12.55
C TRP A 198 11.41 -16.94 -12.37
N LEU A 199 10.90 -16.03 -11.53
CA LEU A 199 11.51 -14.74 -11.28
C LEU A 199 12.89 -14.87 -10.63
N GLU A 200 13.05 -15.80 -9.69
CA GLU A 200 14.34 -16.08 -9.03
C GLU A 200 15.38 -16.66 -10.02
N MET A 201 14.94 -17.29 -11.11
CA MET A 201 15.83 -17.80 -12.16
C MET A 201 16.37 -16.71 -13.09
N GLN A 202 15.75 -15.53 -13.10
CA GLN A 202 16.16 -14.44 -13.99
C GLN A 202 17.44 -13.76 -13.51
N SER A 203 18.26 -13.29 -14.46
CA SER A 203 19.40 -12.42 -14.13
C SER A 203 18.94 -10.97 -13.97
N ASP A 204 19.75 -10.17 -13.28
CA ASP A 204 19.46 -8.74 -13.09
C ASP A 204 19.43 -8.00 -14.44
N GLU A 205 20.22 -8.44 -15.42
CA GLU A 205 20.24 -7.90 -16.78
C GLU A 205 18.92 -8.18 -17.51
N THR A 206 18.39 -9.42 -17.44
CA THR A 206 17.10 -9.76 -18.04
C THR A 206 15.98 -8.91 -17.45
N ILE A 207 15.97 -8.78 -16.12
CA ILE A 207 14.96 -7.98 -15.41
C ILE A 207 15.05 -6.50 -15.78
N SER A 208 16.26 -5.95 -15.85
CA SER A 208 16.49 -4.55 -16.24
C SER A 208 16.15 -4.29 -17.71
N GLY A 209 16.34 -5.29 -18.58
CA GLY A 209 15.93 -5.22 -19.99
C GLY A 209 14.41 -5.17 -20.17
N LEU A 210 13.67 -5.89 -19.31
CA LEU A 210 12.20 -5.90 -19.32
C LEU A 210 11.61 -4.65 -18.66
N SER A 211 12.24 -4.15 -17.61
CA SER A 211 11.80 -2.99 -16.84
C SER A 211 12.84 -1.87 -16.93
N ARG A 212 12.60 -0.90 -17.84
CA ARG A 212 13.55 0.18 -18.20
C ARG A 212 14.11 0.99 -17.02
N GLU A 213 13.45 0.99 -15.87
CA GLU A 213 13.83 1.74 -14.66
C GLU A 213 14.09 0.83 -13.44
N GLY A 214 14.17 -0.49 -13.66
CA GLY A 214 14.24 -1.46 -12.59
C GLY A 214 12.90 -1.70 -11.89
N LEU A 215 12.93 -2.61 -10.91
CA LEU A 215 11.72 -3.14 -10.29
C LEU A 215 11.21 -2.23 -9.17
N LEU A 216 10.03 -1.64 -9.35
CA LEU A 216 9.40 -0.81 -8.31
C LEU A 216 8.77 -1.69 -7.23
N SER A 217 9.27 -1.56 -6.00
CA SER A 217 8.64 -2.11 -4.80
C SER A 217 7.89 -1.03 -4.05
N THR A 218 6.67 -1.33 -3.61
CA THR A 218 6.03 -0.49 -2.60
C THR A 218 6.60 -0.84 -1.23
N SER A 219 7.00 0.14 -0.42
CA SER A 219 7.42 -0.12 0.96
C SER A 219 6.20 -0.18 1.86
N TYR A 220 5.69 -1.38 2.15
CA TYR A 220 4.70 -1.55 3.22
C TYR A 220 5.39 -1.55 4.58
N GLN A 221 4.80 -0.83 5.51
CA GLN A 221 5.32 -0.72 6.86
C GLN A 221 4.91 -1.91 7.71
N ASP A 222 5.83 -2.35 8.57
CA ASP A 222 5.51 -3.30 9.63
C ASP A 222 4.83 -2.59 10.82
N ALA A 223 4.67 -3.31 11.94
CA ALA A 223 4.05 -2.75 13.13
C ALA A 223 4.85 -1.65 13.82
N VAL A 224 6.17 -1.67 13.68
CA VAL A 224 7.05 -0.69 14.30
C VAL A 224 7.17 0.52 13.38
N GLY A 225 7.45 0.30 12.09
CA GLY A 225 7.63 1.35 11.09
C GLY A 225 6.41 2.24 10.92
N ARG A 226 5.19 1.69 11.02
CA ARG A 226 3.98 2.51 10.85
C ARG A 226 3.68 3.46 12.01
N GLU A 227 4.28 3.25 13.18
CA GLU A 227 4.01 4.11 14.35
C GLU A 227 4.54 5.54 14.14
N GLU A 228 5.54 5.73 13.27
CA GLU A 228 5.99 7.06 12.84
C GLU A 228 4.84 7.88 12.23
N TYR A 229 3.97 7.21 11.48
CA TYR A 229 2.83 7.82 10.78
C TYR A 229 1.57 7.94 11.65
N ARG A 230 1.60 7.45 12.88
CA ARG A 230 0.41 7.35 13.75
C ARG A 230 0.01 8.69 14.35
N ARG A 231 -1.22 9.11 14.09
CA ARG A 231 -1.86 10.25 14.76
C ARG A 231 -2.68 9.80 15.96
N TYR A 232 -2.55 10.55 17.03
CA TYR A 232 -3.21 10.30 18.30
C TYR A 232 -4.35 11.29 18.49
N PHE A 233 -5.50 10.79 18.94
CA PHE A 233 -6.61 11.61 19.38
C PHE A 233 -6.36 12.04 20.83
N ARG A 234 -6.04 13.32 21.05
CA ARG A 234 -5.77 13.87 22.40
C ARG A 234 -6.15 15.34 22.51
N ASP A 235 -6.78 15.70 23.62
CA ASP A 235 -7.12 17.08 23.99
C ASP A 235 -7.88 17.84 22.89
N GLY A 236 -8.89 17.21 22.26
CA GLY A 236 -9.63 17.87 21.17
C GLY A 236 -9.00 17.74 19.79
N LEU A 237 -7.76 17.24 19.67
CA LEU A 237 -6.93 17.40 18.48
C LEU A 237 -6.33 16.08 17.96
N LEU A 238 -5.93 16.12 16.69
CA LEU A 238 -5.00 15.17 16.08
C LEU A 238 -3.56 15.59 16.42
N LYS A 239 -2.84 14.71 17.12
CA LYS A 239 -1.46 14.96 17.56
C LYS A 239 -0.48 13.92 17.03
N TYR A 240 0.79 14.30 16.92
CA TYR A 240 1.90 13.38 16.70
C TYR A 240 2.79 13.31 17.94
N LEU A 241 3.51 12.20 18.07
CA LEU A 241 4.50 12.01 19.13
C LEU A 241 5.84 12.58 18.65
N ARG A 242 6.27 13.71 19.22
CA ARG A 242 7.57 14.32 18.90
C ARG A 242 8.72 13.65 19.67
N SER A 243 8.43 13.25 20.90
CA SER A 243 9.30 12.47 21.78
C SER A 243 8.43 11.57 22.67
N PRO A 244 8.98 10.55 23.37
CA PRO A 244 8.18 9.56 24.10
C PRO A 244 7.14 10.12 25.09
N ALA A 245 7.32 11.34 25.59
CA ALA A 245 6.39 11.99 26.53
C ALA A 245 5.68 13.23 25.95
N GLU A 246 5.93 13.58 24.68
CA GLU A 246 5.49 14.87 24.12
C GLU A 246 4.61 14.73 22.89
N PHE A 247 3.38 15.21 23.02
CA PHE A 247 2.39 15.28 21.94
C PHE A 247 2.27 16.70 21.41
N MET A 248 2.41 16.86 20.10
CA MET A 248 2.24 18.14 19.41
C MET A 248 1.07 18.07 18.44
N PRO A 249 0.28 19.16 18.29
CA PRO A 249 -0.73 19.25 17.23
C PRO A 249 -0.12 18.94 15.87
N TRP A 250 -0.78 18.09 15.10
CA TRP A 250 -0.35 17.71 13.77
C TRP A 250 -1.04 18.54 12.70
N SER A 251 -0.33 18.80 11.61
CA SER A 251 -0.72 19.74 10.55
C SER A 251 -0.33 19.10 9.21
N SER A 252 -1.24 19.06 8.25
CA SER A 252 -0.98 18.47 6.92
C SER A 252 -0.39 19.47 5.93
N GLN A 253 -0.15 20.73 6.32
CA GLN A 253 0.29 21.82 5.44
C GLN A 253 1.61 21.54 4.72
N HIS A 254 2.48 20.70 5.30
CA HIS A 254 3.74 20.27 4.69
C HIS A 254 3.63 18.92 3.95
N SER A 255 2.45 18.30 3.97
CA SER A 255 2.19 17.07 3.23
C SER A 255 1.78 17.36 1.79
N HIS A 256 1.86 16.35 0.94
CA HIS A 256 1.44 16.41 -0.44
C HIS A 256 0.73 15.11 -0.85
N THR A 257 -0.37 15.25 -1.58
CA THR A 257 -1.00 14.14 -2.31
C THR A 257 -1.10 14.41 -3.80
N ASN A 258 -1.09 13.35 -4.61
CA ASN A 258 -1.22 13.51 -6.07
C ASN A 258 -2.57 14.12 -6.49
N PHE A 259 -3.63 13.93 -5.70
CA PHE A 259 -4.97 14.38 -6.06
C PHE A 259 -5.28 15.78 -5.53
N CYS A 260 -5.27 15.97 -4.20
CA CYS A 260 -5.57 17.26 -3.59
C CYS A 260 -4.38 18.24 -3.59
N GLY A 261 -3.15 17.74 -3.76
CA GLY A 261 -1.93 18.56 -3.86
C GLY A 261 -1.28 18.87 -2.51
N THR A 262 -0.47 19.92 -2.48
CA THR A 262 0.20 20.41 -1.26
C THR A 262 -0.81 20.77 -0.18
N GLY A 263 -0.50 20.47 1.07
CA GLY A 263 -1.34 20.73 2.23
C GLY A 263 -2.25 19.55 2.62
N TRP A 264 -2.27 18.50 1.82
CA TRP A 264 -3.07 17.31 2.07
C TRP A 264 -2.18 16.11 2.39
N ALA A 265 -2.72 15.22 3.22
CA ALA A 265 -2.13 13.93 3.50
C ALA A 265 -3.10 12.83 3.10
N ILE A 266 -2.59 11.64 2.77
CA ILE A 266 -3.43 10.44 2.83
C ILE A 266 -3.66 10.05 4.28
N PHE A 267 -4.81 9.44 4.55
CA PHE A 267 -5.08 8.82 5.84
C PHE A 267 -5.59 7.39 5.70
N VAL A 268 -5.29 6.57 6.70
CA VAL A 268 -5.89 5.26 6.93
C VAL A 268 -6.31 5.17 8.39
N LEU A 269 -7.56 4.75 8.61
CA LEU A 269 -8.05 4.37 9.92
C LEU A 269 -8.10 2.84 10.02
N SER A 270 -7.32 2.26 10.93
CA SER A 270 -7.28 0.81 11.13
C SER A 270 -8.56 0.27 11.78
N PRO A 271 -8.79 -1.06 11.73
CA PRO A 271 -9.85 -1.73 12.50
C PRO A 271 -9.80 -1.41 14.01
N ASP A 272 -8.60 -1.22 14.56
CA ASP A 272 -8.39 -0.88 15.99
C ASP A 272 -8.39 0.64 16.26
N ASP A 273 -9.05 1.43 15.41
CA ASP A 273 -9.19 2.90 15.55
C ASP A 273 -7.88 3.71 15.57
N LYS A 274 -6.78 3.15 15.10
CA LYS A 274 -5.52 3.90 14.94
C LYS A 274 -5.54 4.64 13.61
N LEU A 275 -5.37 5.96 13.68
CA LEU A 275 -5.24 6.83 12.51
C LEU A 275 -3.78 6.94 12.09
N TYR A 276 -3.51 6.73 10.81
CA TYR A 276 -2.19 6.94 10.20
C TYR A 276 -2.30 7.98 9.09
N THR A 277 -1.32 8.89 9.02
CA THR A 277 -1.27 9.93 7.99
C THR A 277 0.13 10.06 7.38
N GLY A 278 0.20 10.45 6.12
CA GLY A 278 1.46 10.65 5.42
C GLY A 278 1.28 11.28 4.04
N ASN A 279 2.39 11.47 3.33
CA ASN A 279 2.36 11.90 1.94
C ASN A 279 1.74 10.82 1.05
N HIS A 280 1.39 11.17 -0.18
CA HIS A 280 1.13 10.22 -1.24
C HIS A 280 2.07 10.50 -2.39
N ASP A 281 2.81 9.48 -2.80
CA ASP A 281 3.77 9.57 -3.88
C ASP A 281 3.73 8.29 -4.72
N SER A 282 3.17 8.42 -5.92
CA SER A 282 3.05 7.31 -6.85
C SER A 282 4.38 6.86 -7.44
N SER A 283 5.42 7.70 -7.41
CA SER A 283 6.73 7.35 -7.96
C SER A 283 7.50 6.39 -7.03
N THR A 284 7.34 6.56 -5.72
CA THR A 284 7.95 5.70 -4.69
C THR A 284 7.04 4.55 -4.24
N GLY A 285 5.82 4.46 -4.80
CA GLY A 285 4.81 3.50 -4.39
C GLY A 285 4.14 3.83 -3.06
N TRP A 286 4.39 5.01 -2.48
CA TRP A 286 3.86 5.35 -1.17
C TRP A 286 2.37 5.73 -1.24
N PHE A 287 1.52 4.73 -0.92
CA PHE A 287 0.05 4.79 -1.00
C PHE A 287 -0.62 4.41 0.33
N HIS A 288 -1.96 4.50 0.40
CA HIS A 288 -2.75 4.09 1.59
C HIS A 288 -2.43 2.69 2.10
N ALA A 289 -2.26 1.72 1.19
CA ALA A 289 -2.03 0.32 1.55
C ALA A 289 -0.71 0.12 2.32
N ALA A 290 0.24 1.06 2.20
CA ALA A 290 1.54 0.99 2.85
C ALA A 290 1.44 0.99 4.38
N PHE A 291 0.46 1.66 4.97
CA PHE A 291 0.35 1.75 6.43
C PHE A 291 0.07 0.41 7.12
N LEU A 292 -0.84 -0.40 6.54
CA LEU A 292 -1.31 -1.64 7.18
C LEU A 292 -0.91 -2.91 6.43
N GLY A 293 -0.05 -2.78 5.43
CA GLY A 293 0.40 -3.94 4.65
C GLY A 293 -0.70 -4.54 3.77
N GLY A 294 -1.59 -3.71 3.22
CA GLY A 294 -2.74 -4.15 2.41
C GLY A 294 -3.89 -4.82 3.20
N LYS A 295 -3.81 -4.86 4.54
CA LYS A 295 -4.90 -5.33 5.43
C LYS A 295 -6.12 -4.40 5.38
N PRO A 296 -7.30 -4.81 5.89
CA PRO A 296 -8.50 -4.00 5.82
C PRO A 296 -8.38 -2.76 6.68
N VAL A 297 -9.18 -1.76 6.33
CA VAL A 297 -9.26 -0.47 7.02
C VAL A 297 -10.71 -0.22 7.43
N LYS A 298 -10.96 0.58 8.47
CA LYS A 298 -12.31 1.15 8.69
C LYS A 298 -12.59 2.22 7.65
N ALA A 299 -11.58 3.04 7.37
CA ALA A 299 -11.66 4.09 6.36
C ALA A 299 -10.28 4.39 5.79
N ALA A 300 -10.25 4.96 4.59
CA ALA A 300 -9.06 5.52 3.97
C ALA A 300 -9.48 6.77 3.19
N GLY A 301 -8.52 7.60 2.78
CA GLY A 301 -8.85 8.80 2.02
C GLY A 301 -7.74 9.83 2.04
N GLU A 302 -8.08 11.08 1.76
CA GLU A 302 -7.20 12.22 2.02
C GLU A 302 -7.77 13.09 3.14
N ILE A 303 -6.90 13.74 3.90
CA ILE A 303 -7.27 14.58 5.04
C ILE A 303 -6.54 15.91 4.98
N TYR A 304 -7.25 16.98 5.32
CA TYR A 304 -6.70 18.31 5.55
C TYR A 304 -6.85 18.66 7.04
N VAL A 305 -5.72 18.94 7.70
CA VAL A 305 -5.65 19.22 9.14
C VAL A 305 -4.83 20.47 9.37
N LYS A 306 -5.36 21.39 10.19
CA LYS A 306 -4.67 22.63 10.56
C LYS A 306 -4.58 22.73 12.08
N ASN A 307 -3.37 22.76 12.60
CA ASN A 307 -3.08 22.89 14.04
C ASN A 307 -3.79 21.81 14.89
N GLY A 308 -3.83 20.58 14.39
CA GLY A 308 -4.49 19.45 15.02
C GLY A 308 -6.00 19.37 14.77
N VAL A 309 -6.63 20.38 14.17
CA VAL A 309 -8.06 20.39 13.88
C VAL A 309 -8.31 19.80 12.48
N PRO A 310 -9.03 18.68 12.34
CA PRO A 310 -9.38 18.14 11.04
C PRO A 310 -10.49 18.97 10.41
N LEU A 311 -10.25 19.50 9.20
CA LEU A 311 -11.22 20.35 8.51
C LEU A 311 -11.92 19.60 7.38
N VAL A 312 -11.22 18.70 6.68
CA VAL A 312 -11.79 17.93 5.58
C VAL A 312 -11.25 16.51 5.55
N ILE A 313 -12.13 15.53 5.31
CA ILE A 313 -11.77 14.19 4.85
C ILE A 313 -12.41 13.89 3.49
N THR A 314 -11.71 13.19 2.61
CA THR A 314 -12.22 12.78 1.29
C THR A 314 -12.24 11.27 1.11
N ASP A 315 -13.02 10.76 0.17
CA ASP A 315 -13.06 9.32 -0.17
C ASP A 315 -11.89 8.89 -1.09
N LYS A 316 -10.84 9.72 -1.20
CA LYS A 316 -9.76 9.50 -2.16
C LYS A 316 -8.74 8.48 -1.71
N SER A 317 -9.06 7.24 -2.01
CA SER A 317 -8.10 6.13 -2.01
C SER A 317 -8.30 5.23 -3.22
N GLY A 318 -7.28 5.13 -4.07
CA GLY A 318 -7.29 4.20 -5.20
C GLY A 318 -7.24 2.73 -4.77
N HIS A 319 -6.59 2.45 -3.64
CA HIS A 319 -6.35 1.11 -3.11
C HIS A 319 -7.56 0.54 -2.36
N TYR A 320 -8.24 1.35 -1.55
CA TYR A 320 -9.38 0.90 -0.77
C TYR A 320 -10.72 1.28 -1.40
N LYS A 321 -10.80 2.41 -2.13
CA LYS A 321 -12.07 2.94 -2.68
C LYS A 321 -13.17 2.95 -1.60
N PRO A 322 -12.96 3.70 -0.50
CA PRO A 322 -13.95 3.85 0.57
C PRO A 322 -15.25 4.42 0.01
N GLN A 323 -16.33 4.18 0.74
CA GLN A 323 -17.66 4.75 0.50
C GLN A 323 -17.99 5.74 1.61
N PHE A 324 -19.08 6.51 1.43
CA PHE A 324 -19.51 7.53 2.37
C PHE A 324 -19.62 7.02 3.81
N GLU A 325 -20.15 5.82 4.01
CA GLU A 325 -20.33 5.21 5.33
C GLU A 325 -19.01 5.00 6.07
N HIS A 326 -17.93 4.73 5.33
CA HIS A 326 -16.59 4.56 5.89
C HIS A 326 -16.02 5.90 6.37
N LEU A 327 -16.23 6.98 5.60
CA LEU A 327 -15.82 8.33 6.03
C LEU A 327 -16.62 8.79 7.25
N CYS A 328 -17.91 8.47 7.28
CA CYS A 328 -18.75 8.70 8.44
C CYS A 328 -18.22 7.98 9.67
N GLU A 329 -17.80 6.71 9.52
CA GLU A 329 -17.19 5.99 10.63
C GLU A 329 -15.88 6.64 11.06
N ALA A 330 -15.05 7.13 10.13
CA ALA A 330 -13.85 7.88 10.50
C ALA A 330 -14.16 9.12 11.35
N ALA A 331 -15.18 9.90 10.97
CA ALA A 331 -15.65 11.04 11.75
C ALA A 331 -16.19 10.62 13.13
N ARG A 332 -16.95 9.52 13.21
CA ARG A 332 -17.42 8.96 14.49
C ARG A 332 -16.26 8.53 15.38
N VAL A 333 -15.23 7.91 14.82
CA VAL A 333 -14.04 7.51 15.57
C VAL A 333 -13.30 8.73 16.12
N MET A 334 -13.12 9.78 15.32
CA MET A 334 -12.53 11.03 15.78
C MET A 334 -13.35 11.63 16.93
N ASN A 335 -14.66 11.77 16.75
CA ASN A 335 -15.55 12.37 17.75
C ASN A 335 -15.61 11.58 19.06
N ARG A 336 -15.75 10.24 19.00
CA ARG A 336 -15.80 9.40 20.20
C ARG A 336 -14.48 9.38 20.97
N ASN A 337 -13.36 9.70 20.31
CA ASN A 337 -12.06 9.90 20.95
C ASN A 337 -11.80 11.37 21.32
N GLY A 338 -12.84 12.20 21.34
CA GLY A 338 -12.80 13.57 21.84
C GLY A 338 -12.19 14.59 20.90
N VAL A 339 -12.01 14.29 19.61
CA VAL A 339 -11.59 15.30 18.61
C VAL A 339 -12.77 16.20 18.28
N ASP A 340 -12.54 17.51 18.21
CA ASP A 340 -13.54 18.47 17.74
C ASP A 340 -13.78 18.29 16.24
N ILE A 341 -15.00 17.90 15.87
CA ILE A 341 -15.45 17.70 14.49
C ILE A 341 -16.46 18.75 14.04
N SER A 342 -16.69 19.83 14.82
CA SER A 342 -17.69 20.85 14.51
C SER A 342 -17.44 21.54 13.15
N GLN A 343 -16.16 21.66 12.77
CA GLN A 343 -15.70 22.22 11.49
C GLN A 343 -15.39 21.16 10.42
N LEU A 344 -15.49 19.87 10.75
CA LEU A 344 -15.12 18.79 9.83
C LEU A 344 -16.16 18.63 8.71
N GLN A 345 -15.68 18.73 7.48
CA GLN A 345 -16.44 18.43 6.26
C GLN A 345 -16.03 17.05 5.70
N ILE A 346 -17.03 16.29 5.24
CA ILE A 346 -16.84 15.03 4.54
C ILE A 346 -17.08 15.27 3.06
N TRP A 347 -16.03 15.15 2.25
CA TRP A 347 -16.10 15.29 0.79
C TRP A 347 -16.10 13.92 0.14
N CYS A 348 -17.28 13.43 -0.21
CA CYS A 348 -17.42 12.11 -0.83
C CYS A 348 -17.81 12.25 -2.29
N ARG A 349 -17.32 11.33 -3.14
CA ARG A 349 -17.85 11.15 -4.47
C ARG A 349 -19.35 10.92 -4.43
N TRP A 350 -20.07 11.68 -5.25
CA TRP A 350 -21.50 11.49 -5.36
C TRP A 350 -21.84 10.20 -6.10
N VAL A 351 -22.78 9.46 -5.54
CA VAL A 351 -23.41 8.29 -6.13
C VAL A 351 -24.90 8.59 -6.16
N ASP A 352 -25.52 8.41 -7.33
CA ASP A 352 -26.96 8.55 -7.48
C ASP A 352 -27.67 7.63 -6.48
N PRO A 353 -28.49 8.16 -5.57
CA PRO A 353 -29.21 7.33 -4.61
C PRO A 353 -30.30 6.47 -5.25
N VAL A 354 -30.80 6.85 -6.43
CA VAL A 354 -31.85 6.12 -7.17
C VAL A 354 -31.23 5.03 -8.04
N THR A 355 -30.19 5.36 -8.80
CA THR A 355 -29.60 4.42 -9.76
C THR A 355 -28.40 3.66 -9.20
N GLY A 356 -27.86 4.07 -8.05
CA GLY A 356 -26.61 3.55 -7.49
C GLY A 356 -25.38 3.87 -8.36
N LYS A 357 -25.54 4.68 -9.41
CA LYS A 357 -24.46 5.00 -10.33
C LYS A 357 -23.57 6.08 -9.73
N SER A 358 -22.28 5.77 -9.58
CA SER A 358 -21.25 6.78 -9.48
C SER A 358 -21.04 7.39 -10.87
N PHE A 359 -21.14 8.71 -11.01
CA PHE A 359 -20.88 9.37 -12.29
C PHE A 359 -19.36 9.38 -12.54
N ALA A 360 -18.90 8.42 -13.33
CA ALA A 360 -17.57 8.43 -13.92
C ALA A 360 -17.65 9.16 -15.27
N GLY A 361 -16.68 10.03 -15.58
CA GLY A 361 -16.69 11.04 -16.65
C GLY A 361 -16.90 10.59 -18.11
N LYS A 362 -17.35 9.35 -18.36
CA LYS A 362 -17.79 8.86 -19.68
C LYS A 362 -19.31 8.83 -19.87
N GLU A 363 -20.12 8.83 -18.79
CA GLU A 363 -21.60 8.69 -18.87
C GLU A 363 -22.39 9.97 -18.56
N GLY A 364 -21.83 11.15 -18.86
CA GLY A 364 -22.52 12.44 -18.73
C GLY A 364 -21.68 13.57 -19.34
N MET A 365 -22.32 14.60 -19.90
CA MET A 365 -21.74 15.58 -20.82
C MET A 365 -20.32 16.08 -20.44
N ARG A 366 -19.32 15.60 -21.21
CA ARG A 366 -17.97 16.15 -21.44
C ARG A 366 -17.18 16.65 -20.21
N ALA A 367 -16.36 15.76 -19.61
CA ALA A 367 -14.97 16.00 -19.14
C ALA A 367 -14.55 14.96 -18.07
N ASN A 368 -13.23 14.82 -17.86
CA ASN A 368 -12.50 13.90 -16.95
C ASN A 368 -12.77 14.08 -15.43
N ASP A 369 -13.97 14.49 -15.02
CA ASP A 369 -14.18 15.18 -13.75
C ASP A 369 -15.04 14.36 -12.77
N ILE A 370 -14.74 14.49 -11.47
CA ILE A 370 -15.40 13.78 -10.36
C ILE A 370 -16.23 14.78 -9.54
N TRP A 371 -17.46 14.42 -9.21
CA TRP A 371 -18.35 15.22 -8.35
C TRP A 371 -18.14 14.87 -6.89
N TYR A 372 -17.86 15.89 -6.05
CA TYR A 372 -17.90 15.73 -4.60
C TYR A 372 -19.08 16.48 -4.02
N MET A 373 -19.70 15.86 -3.03
CA MET A 373 -20.58 16.54 -2.09
C MET A 373 -19.82 16.80 -0.80
N SER A 374 -19.99 18.00 -0.26
CA SER A 374 -19.56 18.33 1.10
C SER A 374 -20.70 18.12 2.08
N ILE A 375 -20.43 17.34 3.13
CA ILE A 375 -21.36 17.00 4.19
C ILE A 375 -20.76 17.40 5.53
N ASP A 376 -21.56 18.08 6.34
CA ASP A 376 -21.25 18.41 7.73
C ASP A 376 -21.20 17.16 8.62
N ALA A 377 -20.01 16.83 9.14
CA ALA A 377 -19.78 15.63 9.95
C ALA A 377 -20.56 15.64 11.28
N GLU A 378 -20.56 16.76 11.99
CA GLU A 378 -21.22 16.91 13.30
C GLU A 378 -22.74 16.77 13.14
N ARG A 379 -23.33 17.47 12.16
CA ARG A 379 -24.77 17.40 11.92
C ARG A 379 -25.19 16.00 11.49
N TYR A 380 -24.40 15.32 10.67
CA TYR A 380 -24.65 13.93 10.29
C TYR A 380 -24.63 12.99 11.51
N ILE A 381 -23.66 13.13 12.40
CA ILE A 381 -23.55 12.30 13.61
C ILE A 381 -24.71 12.56 14.58
N ASN A 382 -25.07 13.84 14.80
CA ASN A 382 -26.10 14.23 15.77
C ASN A 382 -27.52 13.84 15.33
N THR A 383 -27.79 13.70 14.03
CA THR A 383 -29.11 13.28 13.52
C THR A 383 -29.32 11.77 13.49
N GLY A 384 -28.32 10.98 13.91
CA GLY A 384 -28.45 9.52 14.03
C GLY A 384 -28.71 8.80 12.71
N ASN A 385 -28.11 9.28 11.62
CA ASN A 385 -28.31 8.76 10.26
C ASN A 385 -29.79 8.72 9.79
N ARG A 386 -30.69 9.48 10.43
CA ARG A 386 -32.12 9.47 10.10
C ARG A 386 -32.34 10.11 8.74
N GLY A 387 -32.33 9.27 7.71
CA GLY A 387 -32.70 9.59 6.34
C GLY A 387 -31.54 10.08 5.48
N TYR A 388 -31.41 9.47 4.32
CA TYR A 388 -30.62 9.85 3.14
C TYR A 388 -30.88 11.28 2.61
N ALA A 389 -31.35 12.21 3.43
CA ALA A 389 -31.37 13.62 3.08
C ALA A 389 -29.91 14.05 2.96
N MET A 390 -29.44 14.15 1.73
CA MET A 390 -28.15 14.71 1.37
C MET A 390 -28.03 16.10 2.02
N ILE A 391 -27.41 16.18 3.20
CA ILE A 391 -27.07 17.45 3.87
C ILE A 391 -25.87 18.00 3.10
N GLN A 392 -26.16 18.55 1.92
CA GLN A 392 -25.18 19.18 1.06
C GLN A 392 -24.97 20.62 1.52
N ASP A 393 -23.73 20.95 1.87
CA ASP A 393 -23.33 22.34 1.85
C ASP A 393 -23.15 22.80 0.39
N PHE A 394 -22.52 21.97 -0.45
CA PHE A 394 -22.27 22.24 -1.87
C PHE A 394 -21.93 20.97 -2.67
N SER A 395 -22.06 21.07 -4.00
CA SER A 395 -21.60 20.07 -4.97
C SER A 395 -20.57 20.71 -5.89
N ILE A 396 -19.39 20.11 -5.99
CA ILE A 396 -18.24 20.64 -6.72
C ILE A 396 -17.75 19.65 -7.76
N LYS A 397 -17.45 20.17 -8.96
CA LYS A 397 -16.85 19.41 -10.06
C LYS A 397 -15.33 19.51 -9.94
N SER A 398 -14.65 18.42 -9.62
CA SER A 398 -13.19 18.36 -9.61
C SER A 398 -12.65 18.63 -11.01
N GLY A 399 -11.65 19.51 -11.12
CA GLY A 399 -10.82 19.62 -12.32
C GLY A 399 -9.57 18.75 -12.19
N SER A 400 -8.67 18.83 -13.17
CA SER A 400 -7.35 18.20 -13.10
C SER A 400 -6.40 18.97 -12.16
N TRP A 401 -5.54 18.24 -11.43
CA TRP A 401 -4.39 18.76 -10.66
C TRP A 401 -4.68 19.71 -9.48
N GLY A 402 -5.47 19.30 -8.48
CA GLY A 402 -5.57 20.07 -7.24
C GLY A 402 -6.56 21.25 -7.27
N PHE A 403 -7.45 21.31 -8.27
CA PHE A 403 -8.45 22.36 -8.42
C PHE A 403 -9.88 21.83 -8.39
N ILE A 404 -10.78 22.65 -7.85
CA ILE A 404 -12.22 22.43 -7.84
C ILE A 404 -12.92 23.54 -8.62
N LYS A 405 -13.81 23.15 -9.52
CA LYS A 405 -14.78 24.06 -10.14
C LYS A 405 -15.99 24.22 -9.22
N MET A 406 -16.32 25.47 -8.92
CA MET A 406 -17.44 25.83 -8.05
C MET A 406 -18.54 26.52 -8.88
N ALA A 407 -19.81 26.26 -8.60
CA ALA A 407 -20.90 27.05 -9.17
C ALA A 407 -21.24 28.22 -8.24
N SER A 408 -20.58 29.36 -8.43
CA SER A 408 -21.06 30.60 -7.82
C SER A 408 -22.38 31.04 -8.49
N PRO A 409 -23.26 31.75 -7.77
CA PRO A 409 -24.46 32.36 -8.36
C PRO A 409 -24.17 33.25 -9.57
N ASP A 410 -23.01 33.92 -9.60
CA ASP A 410 -22.61 34.76 -10.74
C ASP A 410 -22.17 33.93 -11.95
N ARG A 411 -21.46 32.81 -11.71
CA ARG A 411 -20.98 31.91 -12.78
C ARG A 411 -22.13 31.30 -13.57
N VAL A 412 -23.22 30.91 -12.89
CA VAL A 412 -24.36 30.26 -13.55
C VAL A 412 -25.12 31.18 -14.50
N ASN A 413 -24.99 32.50 -14.34
CA ASN A 413 -25.59 33.50 -15.23
C ASN A 413 -24.70 33.87 -16.42
N LEU A 414 -23.47 33.34 -16.50
CA LEU A 414 -22.55 33.59 -17.60
C LEU A 414 -22.77 32.60 -18.76
N PRO A 415 -22.59 33.03 -20.01
CA PRO A 415 -22.50 32.13 -21.17
C PRO A 415 -21.42 31.05 -20.99
N GLU A 416 -21.63 29.83 -21.50
CA GLU A 416 -20.70 28.69 -21.32
C GLU A 416 -19.24 28.99 -21.70
N ALA A 417 -19.03 29.81 -22.73
CA ALA A 417 -17.70 30.27 -23.15
C ALA A 417 -17.01 31.16 -22.11
N GLN A 418 -17.78 31.91 -21.32
CA GLN A 418 -17.32 32.79 -20.25
C GLN A 418 -17.28 32.09 -18.87
N GLN A 419 -18.02 30.99 -18.70
CA GLN A 419 -17.92 30.15 -17.49
C GLN A 419 -16.51 29.55 -17.34
N ARG A 420 -15.79 29.35 -18.46
CA ARG A 420 -14.41 28.84 -18.48
C ARG A 420 -13.39 29.83 -17.88
N SER A 421 -13.65 31.13 -17.91
CA SER A 421 -12.74 32.15 -17.33
C SER A 421 -12.93 32.37 -15.82
N CYS A 422 -13.92 31.71 -15.21
CA CYS A 422 -14.12 31.67 -13.75
C CYS A 422 -13.45 30.47 -13.06
N ASP A 423 -12.66 29.69 -13.79
CA ASP A 423 -12.40 28.29 -13.41
C ASP A 423 -11.28 28.11 -12.38
N GLY A 424 -11.69 27.90 -11.13
CA GLY A 424 -11.03 26.99 -10.20
C GLY A 424 -10.50 27.62 -8.92
N ALA A 425 -11.03 27.19 -7.76
CA ALA A 425 -10.32 27.38 -6.51
C ALA A 425 -9.37 26.20 -6.30
N LYS A 426 -8.18 26.46 -5.75
CA LYS A 426 -7.32 25.38 -5.24
C LYS A 426 -8.09 24.59 -4.19
N ILE A 427 -7.99 23.27 -4.23
CA ILE A 427 -8.64 22.37 -3.29
C ILE A 427 -8.35 22.77 -1.83
N THR A 428 -7.12 23.22 -1.54
CA THR A 428 -6.72 23.77 -0.24
C THR A 428 -7.48 25.04 0.14
N ALA A 429 -7.66 25.98 -0.79
CA ALA A 429 -8.37 27.23 -0.51
C ALA A 429 -9.84 26.97 -0.15
N VAL A 430 -10.44 25.94 -0.75
CA VAL A 430 -11.80 25.49 -0.42
C VAL A 430 -11.83 24.83 0.97
N ALA A 431 -10.85 23.98 1.29
CA ALA A 431 -10.77 23.28 2.58
C ALA A 431 -10.49 24.20 3.77
N GLU A 432 -9.89 25.37 3.53
CA GLU A 432 -9.64 26.38 4.56
C GLU A 432 -10.84 27.28 4.84
N GLN A 433 -11.88 27.26 4.00
CA GLN A 433 -13.07 28.04 4.27
C GLN A 433 -13.86 27.47 5.45
N PRO A 434 -14.50 28.33 6.25
CA PRO A 434 -15.37 27.88 7.31
C PRO A 434 -16.54 27.09 6.75
N LYS A 435 -17.06 26.19 7.57
CA LYS A 435 -18.26 25.42 7.29
C LYS A 435 -19.42 26.33 6.85
N GLY A 436 -20.14 25.94 5.79
CA GLY A 436 -21.23 26.71 5.22
C GLY A 436 -20.82 27.90 4.34
N PHE A 437 -19.52 28.22 4.17
CA PHE A 437 -19.08 29.31 3.29
C PHE A 437 -19.59 29.16 1.86
N TYR A 438 -19.51 27.94 1.33
CA TYR A 438 -19.97 27.61 -0.02
C TYR A 438 -21.44 27.17 -0.05
N ARG A 439 -22.22 27.45 1.00
CA ARG A 439 -23.62 27.02 1.06
C ARG A 439 -24.41 27.57 -0.13
N GLY A 440 -25.06 26.69 -0.87
CA GLY A 440 -25.82 27.06 -2.07
C GLY A 440 -24.97 27.16 -3.35
N TRP A 441 -23.67 26.91 -3.28
CA TRP A 441 -22.78 26.79 -4.43
C TRP A 441 -22.85 25.35 -4.97
N SER A 442 -24.04 24.93 -5.39
CA SER A 442 -24.25 23.62 -5.98
C SER A 442 -24.53 23.74 -7.47
N ILE A 443 -23.87 22.91 -8.27
CA ILE A 443 -24.27 22.71 -9.68
C ILE A 443 -25.62 21.96 -9.75
N ASP A 444 -26.05 21.29 -8.66
CA ASP A 444 -27.32 20.54 -8.57
C ASP A 444 -28.58 21.41 -8.58
N ARG A 445 -28.50 22.75 -8.53
CA ARG A 445 -29.71 23.57 -8.83
C ARG A 445 -30.30 23.28 -10.23
N TYR A 446 -29.60 22.47 -11.04
CA TYR A 446 -30.03 21.99 -12.35
C TYR A 446 -29.91 20.46 -12.52
N CYS A 447 -29.65 19.69 -11.46
CA CYS A 447 -29.86 18.24 -11.51
C CYS A 447 -31.36 18.00 -11.40
N THR A 448 -31.97 17.49 -12.47
CA THR A 448 -33.40 17.16 -12.53
C THR A 448 -33.80 15.96 -11.66
N ALA A 449 -32.89 15.47 -10.81
CA ALA A 449 -33.18 14.43 -9.84
C ALA A 449 -34.10 15.01 -8.75
N PRO A 450 -35.27 14.39 -8.49
CA PRO A 450 -36.21 14.89 -7.50
C PRO A 450 -35.55 15.03 -6.12
N HIS A 451 -35.72 16.19 -5.48
CA HIS A 451 -35.36 16.38 -4.09
C HIS A 451 -36.25 15.49 -3.22
N PHE A 452 -35.67 14.47 -2.59
CA PHE A 452 -36.38 13.72 -1.55
C PHE A 452 -36.22 14.48 -0.22
N VAL A 453 -37.36 14.96 0.30
CA VAL A 453 -37.49 15.67 1.59
C VAL A 453 -37.38 14.68 2.74
#